data_AF-A0AAR5PBZ0-F1
#
_entry.id   AF-A0AAR5PBZ0-F1
#
_cell.length_a   1.000
_cell.length_b   1.000
_cell.length_c   1.000
_cell.angle_alpha   90.00
_cell.angle_beta   90.00
_cell.angle_gamma   90.00
#
_symmetry.space_group_name_H-M   'P 1'
#
loop_
_entity.id
_entity.type
_entity.pdbx_description
1 polymer ?
#
loop_
_entity_poly.entity_id
_entity_poly.type
_entity_poly.pdbx_seq_one_letter_code
_entity_poly.pdbx_strand_id
1 'polypeptide(L)'
;MSKIRDRRLRFSIEQDLQLLREVIRQNPFEEVDRWTKIHENFVNECNVPFSLRTCKEHATHLLNLHLKDALKVRPRETDDDFAEKKKYLDQIVDIRRQFGLEKTSRRGSRHANSWEEEFSTSTVKKELTRFVKEEDSDDDFYWDEENEREKKEKEREAKSTEEKERDSKDVEGKLRKQALALAERKLALRTMSLKLEEEKLELDMLERTARLEMERAEREAYRQVAMHNQSIITALMDRYNRGNGGNNLCIL
;
A
#
# COMPACT_ATOMS: atom_id res chain seq x y z
N MET A 1 -28.17 -11.22 -3.79
CA MET A 1 -27.21 -10.83 -4.86
C MET A 1 -26.07 -10.07 -4.22
N SER A 2 -24.92 -10.73 -4.08
CA SER A 2 -23.74 -10.20 -3.39
C SER A 2 -23.24 -8.93 -4.07
N LYS A 3 -23.16 -7.82 -3.34
CA LYS A 3 -22.44 -6.62 -3.78
C LYS A 3 -20.97 -6.99 -3.91
N ILE A 4 -20.55 -7.37 -5.11
CA ILE A 4 -19.14 -7.47 -5.48
C ILE A 4 -18.59 -6.07 -5.25
N ARG A 5 -17.81 -5.91 -4.17
CA ARG A 5 -17.08 -4.68 -3.89
C ARG A 5 -16.31 -4.36 -5.16
N ASP A 6 -16.55 -3.17 -5.71
CA ASP A 6 -15.88 -2.63 -6.90
C ASP A 6 -14.39 -2.48 -6.61
N ARG A 7 -13.66 -3.60 -6.63
CA ARG A 7 -12.23 -3.64 -6.48
C ARG A 7 -11.68 -3.17 -7.81
N ARG A 8 -11.00 -2.02 -7.81
CA ARG A 8 -10.25 -1.50 -8.96
C ARG A 8 -9.52 -2.67 -9.64
N LEU A 9 -9.92 -2.95 -10.88
CA LEU A 9 -9.29 -3.97 -11.72
C LEU A 9 -7.80 -3.65 -11.83
N ARG A 10 -6.96 -4.65 -11.60
CA ARG A 10 -5.51 -4.55 -11.70
C ARG A 10 -5.05 -5.60 -12.70
N PHE A 11 -4.10 -5.23 -13.55
CA PHE A 11 -3.49 -6.16 -14.48
C PHE A 11 -2.69 -7.23 -13.72
N SER A 12 -2.95 -8.50 -14.02
CA SER A 12 -2.09 -9.62 -13.64
C SER A 12 -0.85 -9.66 -14.54
N ILE A 13 0.12 -10.51 -14.19
CA ILE A 13 1.34 -10.71 -15.00
C ILE A 13 0.98 -11.37 -16.33
N GLU A 14 0.13 -12.40 -16.30
CA GLU A 14 -0.41 -13.05 -17.50
C GLU A 14 -1.10 -12.05 -18.44
N GLN A 15 -1.85 -11.10 -17.88
CA GLN A 15 -2.49 -10.04 -18.64
C GLN A 15 -1.47 -9.04 -19.22
N ASP A 16 -0.41 -8.70 -18.49
CA ASP A 16 0.69 -7.89 -19.02
C ASP A 16 1.32 -8.59 -20.24
N LEU A 17 1.66 -9.88 -20.12
CA LEU A 17 2.27 -10.67 -21.19
C LEU A 17 1.35 -10.79 -22.41
N GLN A 18 0.07 -11.09 -22.19
CA GLN A 18 -0.89 -11.22 -23.28
C GLN A 18 -1.12 -9.90 -24.02
N LEU A 19 -1.22 -8.79 -23.28
CA LEU A 19 -1.35 -7.47 -23.87
C LEU A 19 -0.13 -7.10 -24.72
N LEU A 20 1.08 -7.33 -24.21
CA LEU A 20 2.32 -7.04 -24.94
C LEU A 20 2.46 -7.92 -26.19
N ARG A 21 2.10 -9.20 -26.10
CA ARG A 21 2.08 -10.12 -27.24
C ARG A 21 1.14 -9.63 -28.34
N GLU A 22 -0.05 -9.17 -27.98
CA GLU A 22 -1.02 -8.67 -28.95
C GLU A 22 -0.59 -7.33 -29.58
N VAL A 23 0.06 -6.47 -28.80
CA VAL A 23 0.69 -5.24 -29.31
C VAL A 23 1.78 -5.55 -30.33
N ILE A 24 2.60 -6.57 -30.09
CA ILE A 24 3.62 -7.01 -31.07
C ILE A 24 2.95 -7.58 -32.32
N ARG A 25 1.90 -8.40 -32.16
CA ARG A 25 1.23 -9.09 -33.27
C ARG A 25 0.51 -8.14 -34.23
N GLN A 26 -0.27 -7.20 -33.69
CA GLN A 26 -1.06 -6.28 -34.52
C GLN A 26 -0.28 -5.02 -34.89
N ASN A 27 0.76 -4.68 -34.11
CA ASN A 27 1.57 -3.48 -34.25
C ASN A 27 0.73 -2.19 -34.36
N PRO A 28 0.36 -1.58 -33.23
CA PRO A 28 -0.42 -0.35 -33.23
C PRO A 28 0.34 0.89 -33.69
N PHE A 29 1.65 0.77 -33.95
CA PHE A 29 2.49 1.89 -34.39
C PHE A 29 2.41 2.12 -35.91
N GLU A 30 2.01 1.11 -36.66
CA GLU A 30 1.75 1.22 -38.10
C GLU A 30 0.39 1.89 -38.36
N GLU A 31 -0.65 1.47 -37.63
CA GLU A 31 -2.00 2.03 -37.72
C GLU A 31 -2.64 2.12 -36.33
N VAL A 32 -3.09 3.33 -35.96
CA VAL A 32 -3.68 3.60 -34.64
C VAL A 32 -5.01 2.86 -34.42
N ASP A 33 -5.74 2.57 -35.50
CA ASP A 33 -7.02 1.86 -35.43
C ASP A 33 -6.86 0.40 -35.04
N ARG A 34 -5.67 -0.20 -35.19
CA ARG A 34 -5.40 -1.59 -34.79
C ARG A 34 -5.52 -1.81 -33.28
N TRP A 35 -5.51 -0.75 -32.49
CA TRP A 35 -5.81 -0.83 -31.06
C TRP A 35 -7.19 -1.39 -30.74
N THR A 36 -8.20 -1.19 -31.59
CA THR A 36 -9.53 -1.78 -31.38
C THR A 36 -9.44 -3.31 -31.47
N LYS A 37 -8.75 -3.83 -32.49
CA LYS A 37 -8.49 -5.28 -32.64
C LYS A 37 -7.67 -5.86 -31.49
N ILE A 38 -6.63 -5.13 -31.05
CA ILE A 38 -5.81 -5.53 -29.88
C ILE A 38 -6.70 -5.66 -28.64
N HIS A 39 -7.58 -4.69 -28.41
CA HIS A 39 -8.47 -4.67 -27.27
C HIS A 39 -9.51 -5.78 -27.32
N GLU A 40 -10.17 -6.00 -28.46
CA GLU A 40 -11.14 -7.07 -28.66
C GLU A 40 -10.51 -8.44 -28.38
N ASN A 41 -9.33 -8.72 -28.97
CA ASN A 41 -8.63 -9.98 -28.76
C ASN A 41 -8.21 -10.16 -27.30
N PHE A 42 -7.66 -9.12 -26.68
CA PHE A 42 -7.26 -9.15 -25.27
C PHE A 42 -8.44 -9.39 -24.32
N VAL A 43 -9.58 -8.73 -24.53
CA VAL A 43 -10.79 -8.93 -23.69
C VAL A 43 -11.34 -10.33 -23.87
N ASN A 44 -11.35 -10.86 -25.10
CA ASN A 44 -11.80 -12.21 -25.40
C ASN A 44 -10.92 -13.29 -24.72
N GLU A 45 -9.61 -13.10 -24.69
CA GLU A 45 -8.67 -14.06 -24.10
C GLU A 45 -8.60 -13.95 -22.57
N CYS A 46 -8.59 -12.74 -22.03
CA CYS A 46 -8.48 -12.53 -20.58
C CYS A 46 -9.83 -12.63 -19.85
N ASN A 47 -10.96 -12.58 -20.55
CA ASN A 47 -12.31 -12.57 -19.98
C ASN A 47 -12.53 -11.48 -18.91
N VAL A 48 -11.80 -10.37 -19.01
CA VAL A 48 -11.92 -9.22 -18.09
C VAL A 48 -12.24 -7.96 -18.92
N PRO A 49 -13.30 -7.20 -18.55
CA PRO A 49 -13.76 -6.06 -19.33
C PRO A 49 -12.90 -4.82 -19.07
N PHE A 50 -11.65 -4.85 -19.49
CA PHE A 50 -10.82 -3.64 -19.54
C PHE A 50 -11.33 -2.71 -20.65
N SER A 51 -11.22 -1.39 -20.45
CA SER A 51 -11.52 -0.44 -21.51
C SER A 51 -10.34 -0.32 -22.49
N LEU A 52 -10.62 0.00 -23.76
CA LEU A 52 -9.61 0.29 -24.78
C LEU A 52 -8.57 1.31 -24.29
N ARG A 53 -9.05 2.38 -23.64
CA ARG A 53 -8.20 3.42 -23.05
C ARG A 53 -7.26 2.84 -22.00
N THR A 54 -7.77 1.99 -21.12
CA THR A 54 -6.98 1.36 -20.04
C THR A 54 -5.88 0.47 -20.62
N CYS A 55 -6.16 -0.31 -21.68
CA CYS A 55 -5.15 -1.13 -22.36
C CYS A 55 -4.03 -0.26 -22.98
N LYS A 56 -4.40 0.84 -23.65
CA LYS A 56 -3.44 1.80 -24.21
C LYS A 56 -2.56 2.44 -23.15
N GLU A 57 -3.18 2.97 -22.09
CA GLU A 57 -2.48 3.62 -20.97
C GLU A 57 -1.55 2.64 -20.25
N HIS A 58 -1.98 1.39 -20.08
CA HIS A 58 -1.18 0.38 -19.40
C HIS A 58 0.03 -0.07 -20.25
N ALA A 59 -0.17 -0.35 -21.54
CA ALA A 59 0.93 -0.70 -22.44
C ALA A 59 1.97 0.43 -22.55
N THR A 60 1.51 1.68 -22.66
CA THR A 60 2.41 2.84 -22.66
C THR A 60 3.12 3.05 -21.33
N HIS A 61 2.45 2.77 -20.20
CA HIS A 61 3.08 2.80 -18.88
C HIS A 61 4.18 1.75 -18.75
N LEU A 62 3.95 0.51 -19.17
CA LEU A 62 4.96 -0.56 -19.16
C LEU A 62 6.16 -0.19 -20.04
N LEU A 63 5.92 0.35 -21.23
CA LEU A 63 6.98 0.83 -22.11
C LEU A 63 7.79 1.97 -21.49
N ASN A 64 7.12 2.93 -20.83
CA ASN A 64 7.80 4.04 -20.16
C ASN A 64 8.63 3.59 -18.95
N LEU A 65 8.17 2.56 -18.22
CA LEU A 65 8.96 1.95 -17.14
C LEU A 65 10.20 1.24 -17.68
N HIS A 66 10.06 0.54 -18.80
CA HIS A 66 11.17 -0.13 -19.49
C HIS A 66 12.22 0.87 -19.96
N LEU A 67 11.81 1.92 -20.66
CA LEU A 67 12.70 2.97 -21.17
C LEU A 67 13.45 3.74 -20.07
N LYS A 68 12.97 3.69 -18.82
CA LYS A 68 13.58 4.33 -17.65
C LYS A 68 14.35 3.34 -16.77
N ASP A 69 14.51 2.09 -17.19
CA ASP A 69 15.06 0.99 -16.40
C ASP A 69 14.42 0.88 -15.00
N ALA A 70 13.14 1.24 -14.90
CA ALA A 70 12.36 1.30 -13.66
C ALA A 70 11.41 0.11 -13.50
N LEU A 71 11.53 -0.91 -14.35
CA LEU A 71 10.81 -2.18 -14.23
C LEU A 71 11.26 -2.92 -12.97
N LYS A 72 10.28 -3.35 -12.17
CA LYS A 72 10.51 -4.13 -10.95
C LYS A 72 9.73 -5.44 -11.03
N VAL A 73 10.36 -6.51 -10.57
CA VAL A 73 9.72 -7.81 -10.40
C VAL A 73 8.60 -7.69 -9.37
N ARG A 74 7.40 -8.14 -9.71
CA ARG A 74 6.27 -8.17 -8.77
C ARG A 74 6.39 -9.36 -7.80
N PRO A 75 5.84 -9.29 -6.59
CA PRO A 75 5.91 -10.39 -5.60
C PRO A 75 5.30 -11.75 -6.00
N ARG A 76 4.65 -11.86 -7.17
CA ARG A 76 4.06 -13.09 -7.72
C ARG A 76 4.52 -13.40 -9.15
N GLU A 77 5.49 -12.63 -9.64
CA GLU A 77 6.09 -12.79 -10.97
C GLU A 77 7.27 -13.73 -10.83
N THR A 78 7.33 -14.76 -11.68
CA THR A 78 8.52 -15.61 -11.74
C THR A 78 9.63 -14.87 -12.50
N ASP A 79 10.88 -15.26 -12.28
CA ASP A 79 12.01 -14.66 -13.00
C ASP A 79 11.88 -14.89 -14.53
N ASP A 80 11.28 -16.02 -14.92
CA ASP A 80 10.98 -16.36 -16.32
C ASP A 80 9.92 -15.40 -16.91
N ASP A 81 8.81 -15.17 -16.20
CA ASP A 81 7.77 -14.21 -16.64
C ASP A 81 8.35 -12.80 -16.81
N PHE A 82 9.23 -12.38 -15.89
CA PHE A 82 9.88 -11.08 -15.95
C PHE A 82 10.81 -10.97 -17.16
N ALA A 83 11.57 -12.03 -17.45
CA ALA A 83 12.45 -12.10 -18.61
C ALA A 83 11.65 -12.06 -19.93
N GLU A 84 10.54 -12.78 -20.02
CA GLU A 84 9.64 -12.75 -21.18
C GLU A 84 9.03 -11.37 -21.39
N LYS A 85 8.54 -10.74 -20.31
CA LYS A 85 8.01 -9.38 -20.35
C LYS A 85 9.04 -8.38 -20.85
N LYS A 86 10.27 -8.46 -20.36
CA LYS A 86 11.37 -7.61 -20.81
C LYS A 86 11.66 -7.83 -22.29
N LYS A 87 11.73 -9.08 -22.74
CA LYS A 87 11.92 -9.45 -24.14
C LYS A 87 10.82 -8.87 -25.05
N TYR A 88 9.56 -8.93 -24.64
CA TYR A 88 8.46 -8.32 -25.40
C TYR A 88 8.57 -6.79 -25.45
N LEU A 89 8.97 -6.15 -24.35
CA LEU A 89 9.17 -4.70 -24.33
C LEU A 89 10.35 -4.27 -25.21
N ASP A 90 11.45 -5.03 -25.23
CA ASP A 90 12.57 -4.82 -26.15
C ASP A 90 12.11 -4.91 -27.61
N GLN A 91 11.33 -5.93 -27.97
CA GLN A 91 10.76 -6.07 -29.32
C GLN A 91 9.85 -4.89 -29.69
N ILE A 92 9.04 -4.40 -28.76
CA ILE A 92 8.17 -3.24 -28.96
C ILE A 92 9.01 -1.96 -29.17
N VAL A 93 10.12 -1.80 -28.44
CA VAL A 93 11.05 -0.68 -28.64
C VAL A 93 11.69 -0.77 -30.03
N ASP A 94 12.11 -1.96 -30.46
CA ASP A 94 12.69 -2.17 -31.78
C ASP A 94 11.69 -1.87 -32.90
N ILE A 95 10.44 -2.34 -32.77
CA ILE A 95 9.36 -1.98 -33.70
C ILE A 95 9.18 -0.45 -33.72
N ARG A 96 9.12 0.20 -32.54
CA ARG A 96 8.96 1.65 -32.45
C ARG A 96 10.11 2.42 -33.14
N ARG A 97 11.33 1.88 -33.08
CA ARG A 97 12.51 2.42 -33.78
C ARG A 97 12.40 2.26 -35.29
N GLN A 98 11.95 1.11 -35.77
CA GLN A 98 11.77 0.83 -37.20
C GLN A 98 10.74 1.79 -37.85
N PHE A 99 9.71 2.19 -37.11
CA PHE A 99 8.67 3.13 -37.58
C PHE A 99 8.97 4.60 -37.25
N GLY A 100 10.19 4.94 -36.80
CA GLY A 100 10.61 6.34 -36.61
C GLY A 100 9.89 7.11 -35.48
N LEU A 101 9.24 6.41 -34.53
CA LEU A 101 8.46 7.01 -33.45
C LEU A 101 9.30 7.35 -32.20
N GLU A 102 10.62 7.51 -32.38
CA GLU A 102 11.53 7.93 -31.32
C GLU A 102 11.33 9.42 -31.04
N LYS A 103 10.48 9.74 -30.05
CA LYS A 103 10.53 11.06 -29.41
C LYS A 103 11.87 11.13 -28.69
N THR A 104 12.85 11.76 -29.32
CA THR A 104 14.09 12.18 -28.68
C THR A 104 13.76 13.16 -27.55
N SER A 105 13.47 12.68 -26.34
CA SER A 105 13.61 13.54 -25.17
C SER A 105 15.08 13.58 -24.78
N ARG A 106 15.91 14.25 -25.58
CA ARG A 106 17.17 14.80 -25.07
C ARG A 106 16.90 16.22 -24.61
N ARG A 107 16.94 16.38 -23.28
CA ARG A 107 17.07 17.61 -22.48
C ARG A 107 15.87 18.55 -22.42
N GLY A 108 15.05 18.30 -21.41
CA GLY A 108 14.31 19.32 -20.65
C GLY A 108 14.43 18.98 -19.16
N SER A 109 15.66 19.02 -18.63
CA SER A 109 15.94 18.84 -17.20
C SER A 109 15.34 20.00 -16.43
N ARG A 110 14.32 19.73 -15.60
CA ARG A 110 13.89 20.65 -14.54
C ARG A 110 14.55 20.22 -13.25
N HIS A 111 15.37 21.12 -12.72
CA HIS A 111 15.66 21.31 -11.30
C HIS A 111 16.00 20.07 -10.46
N ALA A 112 17.30 19.89 -10.19
CA ALA A 112 17.79 19.54 -8.85
C ALA A 112 19.31 19.79 -8.77
N ASN A 113 19.70 20.64 -7.81
CA ASN A 113 20.97 20.71 -7.07
C ASN A 113 22.25 20.90 -7.90
N SER A 114 22.90 22.08 -7.89
CA SER A 114 23.69 22.63 -6.78
C SER A 114 24.65 21.58 -6.21
N TRP A 115 25.88 21.57 -6.72
CA TRP A 115 27.16 21.52 -6.00
C TRP A 115 28.27 21.30 -7.03
N GLU A 116 29.20 22.27 -7.07
CA GLU A 116 30.65 22.20 -7.38
C GLU A 116 31.09 21.56 -8.70
N GLU A 117 32.15 22.01 -9.37
CA GLU A 117 33.04 23.16 -9.39
C GLU A 117 33.86 22.91 -10.69
N GLU A 118 34.50 23.94 -11.24
CA GLU A 118 35.84 23.88 -11.85
C GLU A 118 36.02 24.94 -12.96
N PHE A 119 36.66 26.02 -12.52
CA PHE A 119 37.90 26.56 -13.08
C PHE A 119 37.97 27.02 -14.55
N SER A 120 37.91 28.35 -14.68
CA SER A 120 38.71 29.25 -15.53
C SER A 120 39.35 28.74 -16.83
N THR A 121 38.84 29.28 -17.95
CA THR A 121 39.70 29.94 -18.97
C THR A 121 39.08 31.29 -19.37
N SER A 122 39.46 32.33 -18.63
CA SER A 122 39.23 33.72 -19.02
C SER A 122 40.46 34.21 -19.78
N THR A 123 40.28 34.73 -20.99
CA THR A 123 40.89 35.92 -21.60
C THR A 123 40.64 35.83 -23.11
N VAL A 124 40.40 36.97 -23.75
CA VAL A 124 40.17 37.14 -25.21
C VAL A 124 38.73 36.94 -25.68
N LYS A 125 37.84 37.90 -25.36
CA LYS A 125 36.66 38.24 -26.21
C LYS A 125 35.97 39.58 -25.86
N LYS A 126 36.71 40.55 -25.30
CA LYS A 126 36.12 41.85 -24.87
C LYS A 126 36.69 43.09 -25.56
N GLU A 127 37.31 42.94 -26.74
CA GLU A 127 37.98 44.04 -27.46
C GLU A 127 37.45 44.26 -28.90
N LEU A 128 36.24 43.81 -29.27
CA LEU A 128 35.75 43.98 -30.66
C LEU A 128 34.40 44.70 -30.83
N THR A 129 33.80 45.25 -29.77
CA THR A 129 32.59 46.07 -29.92
C THR A 129 32.78 47.43 -29.26
N ARG A 130 33.79 48.15 -29.73
CA ARG A 130 33.95 49.59 -29.50
C ARG A 130 34.54 50.18 -30.76
N PHE A 131 33.76 50.29 -31.81
CA PHE A 131 33.89 51.27 -32.90
C PHE A 131 32.71 51.03 -33.84
N VAL A 132 31.78 51.99 -33.89
CA VAL A 132 31.07 52.52 -35.07
C VAL A 132 29.79 53.25 -34.60
N LYS A 133 29.85 54.57 -34.75
CA LYS A 133 28.80 55.56 -35.08
C LYS A 133 27.69 55.91 -34.08
N GLU A 134 27.75 57.16 -33.64
CA GLU A 134 26.62 58.10 -33.61
C GLU A 134 25.91 58.15 -34.98
N GLU A 135 24.58 58.15 -34.99
CA GLU A 135 23.73 59.18 -35.61
C GLU A 135 22.26 58.89 -35.32
N ASP A 136 21.50 59.97 -35.22
CA ASP A 136 20.10 60.10 -34.84
C ASP A 136 19.12 59.23 -35.66
N SER A 137 18.13 58.65 -34.99
CA SER A 137 16.85 58.32 -35.62
C SER A 137 15.74 58.35 -34.55
N ASP A 138 14.84 59.32 -34.70
CA ASP A 138 13.52 59.32 -34.09
C ASP A 138 12.78 58.04 -34.50
N ASP A 139 12.84 57.00 -33.67
CA ASP A 139 12.04 55.80 -33.84
C ASP A 139 10.93 55.76 -32.78
N ASP A 140 9.72 55.76 -33.33
CA ASP A 140 8.44 55.81 -32.67
C ASP A 140 8.30 54.84 -31.48
N PHE A 141 7.94 55.45 -30.36
CA PHE A 141 7.37 54.84 -29.17
C PHE A 141 6.06 54.09 -29.49
N TYR A 142 6.19 52.86 -29.99
CA TYR A 142 5.07 51.93 -30.14
C TYR A 142 4.77 51.28 -28.79
N TRP A 143 3.80 51.81 -28.04
CA TRP A 143 3.20 51.04 -26.93
C TRP A 143 2.38 49.90 -27.51
N ASP A 144 2.94 48.70 -27.40
CA ASP A 144 2.40 47.47 -27.94
C ASP A 144 1.30 46.91 -27.02
N GLU A 145 0.04 47.28 -27.28
CA GLU A 145 -1.15 46.81 -26.55
C GLU A 145 -1.27 45.28 -26.50
N GLU A 146 -0.66 44.57 -27.46
CA GLU A 146 -0.66 43.11 -27.55
C GLU A 146 0.17 42.47 -26.43
N ASN A 147 1.30 43.10 -26.07
CA ASN A 147 2.20 42.68 -25.00
C ASN A 147 1.58 42.85 -23.60
N GLU A 148 0.76 43.90 -23.40
CA GLU A 148 0.00 44.15 -22.17
C GLU A 148 -1.15 43.14 -21.97
N ARG A 149 -1.82 42.73 -23.06
CA ARG A 149 -2.87 41.71 -23.02
C ARG A 149 -2.30 40.33 -22.69
N GLU A 150 -1.19 39.95 -23.32
CA GLU A 150 -0.49 38.69 -22.99
C GLU A 150 -0.04 38.66 -21.52
N LYS A 151 0.43 39.78 -20.98
CA LYS A 151 0.86 39.88 -19.59
C LYS A 151 -0.30 39.69 -18.62
N LYS A 152 -1.45 40.31 -18.91
CA LYS A 152 -2.70 40.15 -18.14
C LYS A 152 -3.28 38.75 -18.24
N GLU A 153 -3.16 38.08 -19.38
CA GLU A 153 -3.63 36.71 -19.58
C GLU A 153 -2.76 35.70 -18.82
N LYS A 154 -1.43 35.84 -18.89
CA LYS A 154 -0.47 35.06 -18.09
C LYS A 154 -0.67 35.24 -16.58
N GLU A 155 -0.99 36.46 -16.13
CA GLU A 155 -1.34 36.73 -14.73
C GLU A 155 -2.64 36.04 -14.29
N ARG A 156 -3.67 36.02 -15.15
CA ARG A 156 -4.95 35.34 -14.86
C ARG A 156 -4.80 33.83 -14.83
N GLU A 157 -4.03 33.25 -15.76
CA GLU A 157 -3.70 31.82 -15.74
C GLU A 157 -2.92 31.44 -14.48
N ALA A 158 -1.88 32.21 -14.12
CA ALA A 158 -1.10 31.99 -12.90
C ALA A 158 -1.98 32.03 -11.64
N LYS A 159 -2.90 33.00 -11.56
CA LYS A 159 -3.85 33.11 -10.45
C LYS A 159 -4.81 31.93 -10.36
N SER A 160 -5.33 31.45 -11.50
CA SER A 160 -6.17 30.25 -11.58
C SER A 160 -5.41 28.98 -11.20
N THR A 161 -4.14 28.86 -11.57
CA THR A 161 -3.31 27.71 -11.17
C THR A 161 -3.01 27.73 -9.67
N GLU A 162 -2.71 28.89 -9.09
CA GLU A 162 -2.49 29.02 -7.65
C GLU A 162 -3.75 28.71 -6.83
N GLU A 163 -4.92 29.15 -7.29
CA GLU A 163 -6.19 28.88 -6.61
C GLU A 163 -6.51 27.37 -6.62
N LYS A 164 -6.32 26.69 -7.76
CA LYS A 164 -6.44 25.24 -7.86
C LYS A 164 -5.44 24.49 -6.97
N GLU A 165 -4.22 24.99 -6.85
CA GLU A 165 -3.23 24.40 -5.95
C GLU A 165 -3.58 24.57 -4.47
N ARG A 166 -4.17 25.71 -4.09
CA ARG A 166 -4.65 25.95 -2.71
C ARG A 166 -5.84 25.03 -2.39
N ASP A 167 -6.81 24.93 -3.29
CA ASP A 167 -7.95 24.02 -3.15
C ASP A 167 -7.51 22.55 -3.04
N SER A 168 -6.53 22.14 -3.85
CA SER A 168 -5.95 20.80 -3.80
C SER A 168 -5.27 20.52 -2.45
N LYS A 169 -4.49 21.48 -1.93
CA LYS A 169 -3.83 21.37 -0.61
C LYS A 169 -4.85 21.32 0.54
N ASP A 170 -5.94 22.06 0.44
CA ASP A 170 -7.01 22.06 1.44
C ASP A 170 -7.78 20.74 1.45
N VAL A 171 -8.06 20.17 0.28
CA VAL A 171 -8.67 18.83 0.15
C VAL A 171 -7.73 17.76 0.70
N GLU A 172 -6.44 17.83 0.38
CA GLU A 172 -5.43 16.91 0.91
C GLU A 172 -5.32 17.01 2.44
N GLY A 173 -5.32 18.23 2.99
CA GLY A 173 -5.33 18.47 4.43
C GLY A 173 -6.56 17.88 5.12
N LYS A 174 -7.75 18.02 4.52
CA LYS A 174 -9.00 17.41 5.03
C LYS A 174 -8.92 15.88 5.02
N LEU A 175 -8.42 15.28 3.93
CA LEU A 175 -8.25 13.83 3.82
C LEU A 175 -7.24 13.30 4.85
N ARG A 176 -6.12 14.00 5.06
CA ARG A 176 -5.13 13.65 6.09
C ARG A 176 -5.73 13.69 7.49
N LYS A 177 -6.50 14.73 7.82
CA LYS A 177 -7.22 14.83 9.11
C LYS A 177 -8.21 13.70 9.31
N GLN A 178 -8.98 13.33 8.27
CA GLN A 178 -9.91 12.19 8.34
C GLN A 178 -9.17 10.86 8.51
N ALA A 179 -8.05 10.67 7.84
CA ALA A 179 -7.22 9.47 7.96
C ALA A 179 -6.64 9.33 9.38
N LEU A 180 -6.16 10.43 9.97
CA LEU A 180 -5.69 10.47 11.36
C LEU A 180 -6.82 10.12 12.34
N ALA A 181 -7.99 10.75 12.21
CA ALA A 181 -9.14 10.45 13.08
C ALA A 181 -9.60 8.99 12.99
N LEU A 182 -9.57 8.40 11.79
CA LEU A 182 -9.85 6.97 11.61
C LEU A 182 -8.78 6.08 12.24
N ALA A 183 -7.51 6.47 12.18
CA ALA A 183 -6.42 5.74 12.81
C ALA A 183 -6.54 5.78 14.34
N GLU A 184 -6.81 6.95 14.93
CA GLU A 184 -7.06 7.13 16.35
C GLU A 184 -8.24 6.29 16.83
N ARG A 185 -9.36 6.29 16.08
CA ARG A 185 -10.52 5.47 16.42
C ARG A 185 -10.22 3.98 16.37
N LYS A 186 -9.44 3.52 15.38
CA LYS A 186 -9.00 2.11 15.30
C LYS A 186 -8.10 1.73 16.46
N LEU A 187 -7.16 2.62 16.83
CA LEU A 187 -6.27 2.41 17.96
C LEU A 187 -7.09 2.32 19.26
N ALA A 188 -8.03 3.24 19.48
CA ALA A 188 -8.93 3.20 20.63
C ALA A 188 -9.72 1.89 20.71
N LEU A 189 -10.33 1.45 19.61
CA LEU A 189 -11.04 0.16 19.56
C LEU A 189 -10.12 -1.02 19.88
N ARG A 190 -8.87 -1.00 19.38
CA ARG A 190 -7.90 -2.06 19.67
C ARG A 190 -7.52 -2.09 21.15
N THR A 191 -7.30 -0.93 21.76
CA THR A 191 -7.00 -0.86 23.21
C THR A 191 -8.16 -1.35 24.07
N MET A 192 -9.40 -1.01 23.72
CA MET A 192 -10.59 -1.51 24.43
C MET A 192 -10.76 -3.02 24.24
N SER A 193 -10.47 -3.54 23.05
CA SER A 193 -10.54 -4.98 22.79
C SER A 193 -9.51 -5.75 23.62
N LEU A 194 -8.29 -5.23 23.74
CA LEU A 194 -7.24 -5.84 24.56
C LEU A 194 -7.63 -5.83 26.04
N LYS A 195 -8.16 -4.72 26.56
CA LYS A 195 -8.64 -4.65 27.95
C LYS A 195 -9.75 -5.67 28.25
N LEU A 196 -10.72 -5.80 27.36
CA LEU A 196 -11.79 -6.79 27.51
C LEU A 196 -11.25 -8.22 27.47
N GLU A 197 -10.21 -8.48 26.67
CA GLU A 197 -9.56 -9.78 26.60
C GLU A 197 -8.77 -10.09 27.89
N GLU A 198 -8.05 -9.11 28.43
CA GLU A 198 -7.38 -9.20 29.74
C GLU A 198 -8.39 -9.48 30.87
N GLU A 199 -9.47 -8.70 30.97
CA GLU A 199 -10.54 -8.92 31.98
C GLU A 199 -11.18 -10.31 31.84
N LYS A 200 -11.39 -10.79 30.62
CA LYS A 200 -11.94 -12.12 30.38
C LYS A 200 -11.00 -13.23 30.84
N LEU A 201 -9.69 -13.06 30.61
CA LEU A 201 -8.68 -14.00 31.09
C LEU A 201 -8.60 -14.00 32.62
N GLU A 202 -8.69 -12.84 33.26
CA GLU A 202 -8.76 -12.73 34.72
C GLU A 202 -9.97 -13.46 35.29
N LEU A 203 -11.15 -13.28 34.69
CA LEU A 203 -12.36 -13.99 35.11
C LEU A 203 -12.24 -15.50 34.96
N ASP A 204 -11.69 -16.00 33.84
CA ASP A 204 -11.46 -17.45 33.63
C ASP A 204 -10.47 -18.01 34.66
N MET A 205 -9.42 -17.25 35.00
CA MET A 205 -8.48 -17.63 36.05
C MET A 205 -9.16 -17.70 37.41
N LEU A 206 -9.96 -16.70 37.78
CA LEU A 206 -10.70 -16.67 39.05
C LEU A 206 -11.73 -17.79 39.14
N GLU A 207 -12.46 -18.07 38.06
CA GLU A 207 -13.43 -19.16 38.01
C GLU A 207 -12.75 -20.52 38.24
N ARG A 208 -11.59 -20.74 37.60
CA ARG A 208 -10.80 -21.96 37.80
C ARG A 208 -10.29 -22.09 39.23
N THR A 209 -9.78 -21.03 39.82
CA THR A 209 -9.29 -21.07 41.20
C THR A 209 -10.43 -21.31 42.18
N ALA A 210 -11.56 -20.64 42.01
CA ALA A 210 -12.74 -20.83 42.84
C ALA A 210 -13.29 -22.26 42.73
N ARG A 211 -13.31 -22.83 41.52
CA ARG A 211 -13.69 -24.24 41.31
C ARG A 211 -12.77 -25.21 42.05
N LEU A 212 -11.45 -25.01 41.95
CA LEU A 212 -10.48 -25.86 42.64
C LEU A 212 -10.56 -25.70 44.17
N GLU A 213 -10.85 -24.49 44.66
CA GLU A 213 -11.05 -24.22 46.07
C GLU A 213 -12.29 -24.93 46.62
N MET A 214 -13.42 -24.87 45.90
CA MET A 214 -14.63 -25.60 46.25
C MET A 214 -14.39 -27.12 46.26
N GLU A 215 -13.66 -27.65 45.28
CA GLU A 215 -13.30 -29.08 45.22
C GLU A 215 -12.38 -29.50 46.37
N ARG A 216 -11.45 -28.63 46.79
CA ARG A 216 -10.61 -28.86 47.98
C ARG A 216 -11.44 -28.84 49.26
N ALA A 217 -12.31 -27.84 49.42
CA ALA A 217 -13.19 -27.70 50.57
C ALA A 217 -14.14 -28.91 50.71
N GLU A 218 -14.72 -29.37 49.59
CA GLU A 218 -15.55 -30.58 49.56
C GLU A 218 -14.75 -31.82 50.00
N ARG A 219 -13.55 -32.03 49.44
CA ARG A 219 -12.66 -33.14 49.86
C ARG A 219 -12.25 -33.04 51.33
N GLU A 220 -12.04 -31.84 51.86
CA GLU A 220 -11.73 -31.63 53.27
C GLU A 220 -12.92 -31.95 54.17
N ALA A 221 -14.13 -31.53 53.81
CA ALA A 221 -15.34 -31.88 54.52
C ALA A 221 -15.55 -33.40 54.56
N TYR A 222 -15.40 -34.09 53.42
CA TYR A 222 -15.44 -35.56 53.39
C TYR A 222 -14.38 -36.19 54.28
N ARG A 223 -13.14 -35.68 54.26
CA ARG A 223 -12.06 -36.17 55.14
C ARG A 223 -12.39 -35.95 56.62
N GLN A 224 -12.96 -34.81 56.97
CA GLN A 224 -13.36 -34.52 58.36
C GLN A 224 -14.46 -35.48 58.84
N VAL A 225 -15.48 -35.73 58.02
CA VAL A 225 -16.54 -36.69 58.33
C VAL A 225 -15.97 -38.10 58.47
N ALA A 226 -15.09 -38.52 57.56
CA ALA A 226 -14.44 -39.82 57.64
C ALA A 226 -13.58 -39.98 58.92
N MET A 227 -12.80 -38.95 59.27
CA MET A 227 -12.03 -38.92 60.52
C MET A 227 -12.93 -39.01 61.76
N HIS A 228 -14.04 -38.26 61.77
CA HIS A 228 -15.01 -38.29 62.86
C HIS A 228 -15.64 -39.69 63.01
N ASN A 229 -16.08 -40.29 61.90
CA ASN A 229 -16.62 -41.65 61.89
C ASN A 229 -15.60 -42.67 62.39
N GLN A 230 -14.34 -42.57 61.94
CA GLN A 230 -13.27 -43.43 62.42
C GLN A 230 -13.05 -43.28 63.94
N SER A 231 -13.09 -42.04 64.45
CA SER A 231 -12.99 -41.78 65.89
C SER A 231 -14.13 -42.44 66.68
N ILE A 232 -15.38 -42.33 66.19
CA ILE A 232 -16.54 -42.99 66.80
C ILE A 232 -16.34 -44.51 66.82
N ILE A 233 -15.95 -45.10 65.69
CA ILE A 233 -15.72 -46.55 65.56
C ILE A 233 -14.64 -47.00 66.56
N THR A 234 -13.51 -46.30 66.62
CA THR A 234 -12.44 -46.60 67.58
C THR A 234 -12.95 -46.52 69.02
N ALA A 235 -13.68 -45.46 69.38
CA ALA A 235 -14.23 -45.30 70.73
C ALA A 235 -15.28 -46.38 71.09
N LEU A 236 -16.06 -46.87 70.12
CA LEU A 236 -16.97 -47.99 70.29
C LEU A 236 -16.20 -49.31 70.46
N MET A 237 -15.17 -49.56 69.65
CA MET A 237 -14.31 -50.75 69.79
C MET A 237 -13.60 -50.77 71.15
N ASP A 238 -13.09 -49.64 71.63
CA ASP A 238 -12.45 -49.54 72.94
C ASP A 238 -13.42 -49.79 74.09
N ARG A 239 -14.70 -49.37 73.94
CA ARG A 239 -15.76 -49.67 74.92
C ARG A 239 -16.15 -51.15 74.88
N TYR A 240 -16.29 -51.73 73.69
CA TYR A 240 -16.57 -53.15 73.51
C TYR A 240 -15.46 -54.02 74.12
N ASN A 241 -14.20 -53.70 73.85
CA ASN A 241 -13.04 -54.41 74.40
C ASN A 241 -12.96 -54.29 75.93
N ARG A 242 -13.29 -53.13 76.50
CA ARG A 242 -13.38 -52.95 77.96
C ARG A 242 -14.56 -53.69 78.59
N GLY A 243 -15.70 -53.79 77.91
CA GLY A 243 -16.87 -54.55 78.36
C GLY A 243 -16.70 -56.07 78.26
N ASN A 244 -16.01 -56.57 77.24
CA ASN A 244 -15.72 -58.00 77.07
C ASN A 244 -14.52 -58.48 77.90
N GLY A 245 -13.63 -57.58 78.33
CA GLY A 245 -12.50 -57.90 79.21
C GLY A 245 -12.89 -58.19 80.67
N GLY A 246 -14.16 -57.99 81.05
CA GLY A 246 -14.65 -58.14 82.43
C GLY A 246 -15.42 -59.43 82.74
N ASN A 247 -15.78 -60.24 81.75
CA ASN A 247 -16.71 -61.38 81.93
C ASN A 247 -16.11 -62.77 81.68
N ASN A 248 -14.79 -62.94 81.84
CA ASN A 248 -14.15 -64.27 81.86
C ASN A 248 -13.20 -64.44 83.06
N LEU A 249 -13.56 -63.90 84.23
CA LEU A 249 -12.99 -64.35 85.51
C LEU A 249 -14.11 -64.79 86.45
N CYS A 250 -14.04 -66.07 86.84
CA CYS A 250 -14.74 -66.75 87.93
C CYS A 250 -16.23 -67.06 87.75
N ILE A 251 -16.52 -68.24 87.18
CA ILE A 251 -17.51 -69.15 87.77
C ILE A 251 -16.94 -70.58 87.73
N LEU A 252 -16.69 -71.10 88.95
CA LEU A 252 -16.35 -72.47 89.40
C LEU A 252 -14.98 -73.05 89.05
#